data_AF-A0A8F5VK39-F1
#
_entry.id   AF-A0A8F5VK39-F1
#
_cell.length_a   1.000
_cell.length_b   1.000
_cell.length_c   1.000
_cell.angle_alpha   90.00
_cell.angle_beta   90.00
_cell.angle_gamma   90.00
#
_symmetry.space_group_name_H-M   'P 1'
#
loop_
_entity.id
_entity.type
_entity.pdbx_description
1 polymer ?
#
loop_
_entity_poly.entity_id
_entity_poly.type
_entity_poly.pdbx_seq_one_letter_code
_entity_poly.pdbx_strand_id
1 'polypeptide(L)'
;MNEHKKILEGQKGPIILGVIIGFLAAIVQALTISAGGPEAYGFCALCHTRDLVNGILNIVLGTNYGLAPISKAAILPVLTMIGVLIGGVIAAKMSREFRIKHAQVKDILVYFIGGVLLMQFGLLFGACPYRAALRLGYGDVVALFGIIGIVVGVWLALALITRSFKGGN
;
A
#
# COMPACT_ATOMS: atom_id res chain seq x y z
N MET A 1 16.28 26.32 2.84
CA MET A 1 15.81 25.04 2.28
C MET A 1 16.66 23.94 2.92
N ASN A 2 16.09 23.15 3.84
CA ASN A 2 16.85 22.27 4.74
C ASN A 2 17.59 21.16 3.96
N GLU A 3 18.84 20.85 4.36
CA GLU A 3 19.67 19.78 3.75
C GLU A 3 18.93 18.44 3.65
N HIS A 4 18.12 18.10 4.64
CA HIS A 4 17.28 16.90 4.64
C HIS A 4 16.35 16.81 3.42
N LYS A 5 15.82 17.94 2.94
CA LYS A 5 14.94 17.97 1.76
C LYS A 5 15.71 17.61 0.49
N LYS A 6 16.95 18.12 0.38
CA LYS A 6 17.85 17.90 -0.76
C LYS A 6 18.29 16.44 -0.90
N ILE A 7 18.44 15.73 0.22
CA ILE A 7 18.78 14.29 0.24
C ILE A 7 17.57 13.44 -0.19
N LEU A 8 16.37 13.80 0.25
CA LEU A 8 15.13 13.09 -0.11
C LEU A 8 14.68 13.36 -1.55
N GLU A 9 14.95 14.55 -2.09
CA GLU A 9 14.65 14.93 -3.48
C GLU A 9 15.69 14.40 -4.50
N GLY A 10 16.82 13.86 -4.02
CA GLY A 10 17.86 13.25 -4.86
C GLY A 10 17.62 11.77 -5.18
N GLN A 11 18.43 11.21 -6.09
CA GLN A 11 18.32 9.80 -6.53
C GLN A 11 18.44 8.77 -5.37
N LYS A 12 19.05 9.17 -4.25
CA LYS A 12 19.21 8.33 -3.03
C LYS A 12 17.99 8.38 -2.10
N GLY A 13 17.11 9.36 -2.26
CA GLY A 13 15.93 9.58 -1.41
C GLY A 13 15.01 8.35 -1.32
N PRO A 14 14.59 7.75 -2.44
CA PRO A 14 13.71 6.57 -2.43
C PRO A 14 14.31 5.36 -1.69
N ILE A 15 15.62 5.17 -1.78
CA ILE A 15 16.32 4.06 -1.11
C ILE A 15 16.33 4.28 0.40
N ILE A 16 16.67 5.48 0.85
CA ILE A 16 16.71 5.83 2.28
C ILE A 16 15.32 5.70 2.89
N LEU A 17 14.30 6.26 2.20
CA LEU A 17 12.90 6.09 2.60
C LEU A 17 12.50 4.62 2.66
N GLY A 18 12.87 3.83 1.64
CA GLY A 18 12.63 2.38 1.57
C GLY A 18 13.19 1.60 2.76
N VAL A 19 14.42 1.91 3.18
CA VAL A 19 15.05 1.29 4.35
C VAL A 19 14.34 1.69 5.63
N ILE A 20 14.00 2.97 5.80
CA ILE A 20 13.29 3.47 7.00
C ILE A 20 11.92 2.82 7.12
N ILE A 21 11.13 2.81 6.04
CA ILE A 21 9.79 2.21 6.06
C ILE A 21 9.87 0.70 6.28
N GLY A 22 10.86 0.01 5.70
CA GLY A 22 11.09 -1.43 5.85
C GLY A 22 11.56 -1.84 7.25
N PHE A 23 12.26 -0.95 7.94
CA PHE A 23 12.63 -1.14 9.34
C PHE A 23 11.44 -0.91 10.29
N LEU A 24 10.71 0.20 10.13
CA LEU A 24 9.50 0.49 10.92
C LEU A 24 8.47 -0.64 10.84
N ALA A 25 8.27 -1.09 9.63
CA ALA A 25 7.56 -2.28 9.24
C ALA A 25 7.88 -3.53 10.07
N ALA A 26 9.16 -3.93 10.12
CA ALA A 26 9.59 -5.11 10.85
C ALA A 26 9.29 -4.95 12.35
N ILE A 27 9.42 -3.74 12.90
CA ILE A 27 9.04 -3.42 14.29
C ILE A 27 7.53 -3.59 14.49
N VAL A 28 6.71 -3.04 13.60
CA VAL A 28 5.25 -3.18 13.65
C VAL A 28 4.85 -4.65 13.57
N GLN A 29 5.55 -5.46 12.76
CA GLN A 29 5.34 -6.89 12.68
C GLN A 29 5.67 -7.59 14.01
N ALA A 30 6.80 -7.25 14.65
CA ALA A 30 7.14 -7.79 15.98
C ALA A 30 6.06 -7.49 17.04
N LEU A 31 5.49 -6.27 17.01
CA LEU A 31 4.40 -5.87 17.91
C LEU A 31 3.08 -6.61 17.60
N THR A 32 2.76 -6.81 16.32
CA THR A 32 1.49 -7.44 15.91
C THR A 32 1.47 -8.96 16.12
N ILE A 33 2.64 -9.63 16.11
CA ILE A 33 2.74 -11.06 16.47
C ILE A 33 2.38 -11.26 17.95
N SER A 34 2.83 -10.36 18.83
CA SER A 34 2.49 -10.41 20.26
C SER A 34 1.00 -10.22 20.52
N ALA A 35 0.26 -9.64 19.59
CA ALA A 35 -1.19 -9.40 19.67
C ALA A 35 -2.04 -10.55 19.06
N GLY A 36 -1.43 -11.68 18.68
CA GLY A 36 -2.15 -12.83 18.11
C GLY A 36 -2.55 -12.65 16.64
N GLY A 37 -1.85 -11.78 15.91
CA GLY A 37 -2.11 -11.52 14.50
C GLY A 37 -1.61 -12.60 13.54
N PRO A 38 -2.11 -12.65 12.29
CA PRO A 38 -1.57 -13.52 11.25
C PRO A 38 -0.09 -13.23 11.00
N GLU A 39 0.68 -14.27 10.68
CA GLU A 39 2.06 -14.14 10.24
C GLU A 39 2.19 -13.23 9.01
N ALA A 40 3.18 -12.34 9.05
CA ALA A 40 3.44 -11.31 8.04
C ALA A 40 2.27 -10.33 7.73
N TYR A 41 1.43 -9.96 8.71
CA TYR A 41 0.29 -9.06 8.46
C TYR A 41 0.68 -7.58 8.21
N GLY A 42 1.69 -7.05 8.90
CA GLY A 42 2.02 -5.62 9.09
C GLY A 42 1.20 -4.55 8.32
N PHE A 43 1.84 -3.67 7.54
CA PHE A 43 1.17 -2.62 6.75
C PHE A 43 0.80 -3.10 5.34
N CYS A 44 -0.41 -3.65 5.16
CA CYS A 44 -0.89 -4.06 3.85
C CYS A 44 -2.05 -3.20 3.35
N ALA A 45 -1.80 -2.30 2.40
CA ALA A 45 -2.83 -1.44 1.81
C ALA A 45 -4.05 -2.21 1.29
N LEU A 46 -3.82 -3.33 0.61
CA LEU A 46 -4.88 -4.20 0.08
C LEU A 46 -5.73 -4.83 1.19
N CYS A 47 -5.08 -5.47 2.18
CA CYS A 47 -5.78 -6.19 3.24
C CYS A 47 -6.48 -5.26 4.23
N HIS A 48 -5.87 -4.12 4.56
CA HIS A 48 -6.47 -3.10 5.42
C HIS A 48 -7.67 -2.43 4.76
N THR A 49 -7.64 -2.22 3.43
CA THR A 49 -8.82 -1.72 2.70
C THR A 49 -9.95 -2.75 2.69
N ARG A 50 -9.63 -4.03 2.42
CA ARG A 50 -10.60 -5.13 2.48
C ARG A 50 -11.22 -5.25 3.86
N ASP A 51 -10.42 -5.22 4.93
CA ASP A 51 -10.94 -5.33 6.30
C ASP A 51 -11.80 -4.12 6.69
N LEU A 52 -11.44 -2.90 6.25
CA LEU A 52 -12.27 -1.72 6.46
C LEU A 52 -13.65 -1.88 5.78
N VAL A 53 -13.67 -2.31 4.52
CA VAL A 53 -14.91 -2.52 3.77
C VAL A 53 -15.72 -3.66 4.38
N ASN A 54 -15.12 -4.81 4.67
CA ASN A 54 -15.80 -5.94 5.31
C ASN A 54 -16.34 -5.57 6.70
N GLY A 55 -15.59 -4.78 7.48
CA GLY A 55 -16.03 -4.29 8.79
C GLY A 55 -17.26 -3.40 8.69
N ILE A 56 -17.26 -2.44 7.76
CA ILE A 56 -18.43 -1.58 7.50
C ILE A 56 -19.63 -2.42 7.03
N LEU A 57 -19.42 -3.36 6.11
CA LEU A 57 -20.50 -4.23 5.60
C LEU A 57 -21.06 -5.16 6.68
N ASN A 58 -20.22 -5.67 7.58
CA ASN A 58 -20.69 -6.48 8.71
C ASN A 58 -21.56 -5.65 9.67
N ILE A 59 -21.21 -4.38 9.93
CA ILE A 59 -21.99 -3.46 10.76
C ILE A 59 -23.31 -3.07 10.09
N VAL A 60 -23.27 -2.75 8.79
CA VAL A 60 -24.43 -2.23 8.05
C VAL A 60 -25.43 -3.32 7.64
N LEU A 61 -24.94 -4.51 7.26
CA LEU A 61 -25.76 -5.60 6.71
C LEU A 61 -25.92 -6.79 7.67
N GLY A 62 -25.33 -6.75 8.87
CA GLY A 62 -25.37 -7.86 9.83
C GLY A 62 -24.68 -9.14 9.32
N THR A 63 -23.82 -9.00 8.32
CA THR A 63 -23.08 -10.11 7.71
C THR A 63 -21.84 -10.47 8.56
N ASN A 64 -21.30 -11.67 8.37
CA ASN A 64 -20.07 -12.12 9.04
C ASN A 64 -18.99 -12.47 8.01
N TYR A 65 -18.62 -11.50 7.18
CA TYR A 65 -17.47 -11.65 6.29
C TYR A 65 -16.18 -11.80 7.10
N GLY A 66 -15.25 -12.62 6.61
CA GLY A 66 -13.97 -12.89 7.26
C GLY A 66 -13.17 -11.61 7.50
N LEU A 67 -12.80 -11.38 8.76
CA LEU A 67 -11.89 -10.33 9.21
C LEU A 67 -10.64 -10.98 9.80
N ALA A 68 -9.49 -10.34 9.61
CA ALA A 68 -8.29 -10.76 10.33
C ALA A 68 -8.52 -10.62 11.85
N PRO A 69 -7.96 -11.51 12.70
CA PRO A 69 -8.07 -11.42 14.16
C PRO A 69 -7.66 -10.06 14.71
N ILE A 70 -6.64 -9.45 14.10
CA ILE A 70 -6.17 -8.10 14.43
C ILE A 70 -7.25 -7.08 14.15
N SER A 71 -7.94 -7.14 13.03
CA SER A 71 -9.01 -6.19 12.66
C SER A 71 -10.29 -6.42 13.48
N LYS A 72 -10.48 -7.61 14.04
CA LYS A 72 -11.56 -7.92 15.01
C LYS A 72 -11.25 -7.38 16.41
N ALA A 73 -9.97 -7.34 16.79
CA ALA A 73 -9.49 -6.82 18.08
C ALA A 73 -9.15 -5.32 18.04
N ALA A 74 -8.82 -4.77 16.87
CA ALA A 74 -8.25 -3.44 16.72
C ALA A 74 -9.32 -2.36 16.62
N ILE A 75 -9.66 -1.84 17.79
CA ILE A 75 -10.01 -0.44 18.05
C ILE A 75 -8.82 0.52 17.76
N LEU A 76 -7.83 0.11 16.96
CA LEU A 76 -6.66 0.91 16.64
C LEU A 76 -6.80 1.53 15.24
N PRO A 77 -7.45 2.71 15.10
CA PRO A 77 -7.66 3.40 13.83
C PRO A 77 -6.34 3.76 13.11
N VAL A 78 -5.23 3.73 13.83
CA VAL A 78 -3.91 4.19 13.34
C VAL A 78 -3.30 3.24 12.31
N LEU A 79 -3.59 1.94 12.37
CA LEU A 79 -3.12 0.93 11.40
C LEU A 79 -4.19 0.58 10.35
N THR A 80 -5.24 1.40 10.25
CA THR A 80 -6.25 1.27 9.19
C THR A 80 -5.95 2.25 8.06
N MET A 81 -6.58 2.06 6.90
CA MET A 81 -6.45 3.02 5.80
C MET A 81 -6.85 4.45 6.18
N ILE A 82 -7.72 4.62 7.18
CA ILE A 82 -8.13 5.94 7.69
C ILE A 82 -6.92 6.66 8.32
N GLY A 83 -6.12 5.94 9.12
CA GLY A 83 -4.91 6.49 9.73
C GLY A 83 -3.89 6.96 8.68
N VAL A 84 -3.71 6.19 7.61
CA VAL A 84 -2.82 6.54 6.49
C VAL A 84 -3.29 7.80 5.78
N LEU A 85 -4.59 7.92 5.53
CA LEU A 85 -5.17 9.11 4.88
C LEU A 85 -4.97 10.36 5.74
N ILE A 86 -5.26 10.28 7.04
CA ILE A 86 -5.08 11.40 7.98
C ILE A 86 -3.59 11.77 8.07
N GLY A 87 -2.70 10.79 8.22
CA GLY A 87 -1.25 11.02 8.27
C GLY A 87 -0.72 11.68 6.99
N GLY A 88 -1.18 11.23 5.82
CA GLY A 88 -0.83 11.82 4.53
C GLY A 88 -1.29 13.27 4.39
N VAL A 89 -2.52 13.58 4.83
CA VAL A 89 -3.05 14.95 4.81
C VAL A 89 -2.27 15.86 5.75
N ILE A 90 -1.96 15.41 6.96
CA ILE A 90 -1.15 16.17 7.93
C ILE A 90 0.24 16.44 7.37
N ALA A 91 0.90 15.41 6.83
CA ALA A 91 2.23 15.53 6.23
C ALA A 91 2.23 16.52 5.05
N ALA A 92 1.25 16.41 4.14
CA ALA A 92 1.12 17.32 3.00
C ALA A 92 0.86 18.77 3.43
N LYS A 93 0.06 18.98 4.49
CA LYS A 93 -0.20 20.32 5.04
C LYS A 93 1.04 20.91 5.71
N MET A 94 1.81 20.11 6.43
CA MET A 94 3.07 20.54 7.05
C MET A 94 4.12 20.92 6.00
N SER A 95 4.20 20.15 4.91
CA SER A 95 5.09 20.46 3.78
C SER A 95 4.59 21.59 2.87
N ARG A 96 3.36 22.10 3.09
CA ARG A 96 2.69 23.11 2.24
C ARG A 96 2.56 22.70 0.75
N GLU A 97 2.55 21.40 0.48
CA GLU A 97 2.42 20.82 -0.87
C GLU A 97 1.00 20.31 -1.13
N PHE A 98 0.04 20.56 -0.23
CA PHE A 98 -1.34 20.13 -0.40
C PHE A 98 -2.01 20.87 -1.56
N ARG A 99 -2.30 20.15 -2.64
CA ARG A 99 -3.03 20.66 -3.81
C ARG A 99 -4.15 19.70 -4.20
N ILE A 100 -5.35 20.24 -4.38
CA ILE A 100 -6.48 19.49 -4.93
C ILE A 100 -6.36 19.47 -6.44
N LYS A 101 -6.30 18.26 -7.02
CA LYS A 101 -6.29 18.06 -8.47
C LYS A 101 -7.69 17.70 -8.96
N HIS A 102 -8.13 18.34 -10.03
CA HIS A 102 -9.35 17.96 -10.75
C HIS A 102 -8.95 17.05 -11.92
N ALA A 103 -9.55 15.87 -11.96
CA ALA A 103 -9.34 14.89 -13.03
C ALA A 103 -10.42 15.06 -14.11
N GLN A 104 -10.07 14.82 -15.37
CA GLN A 104 -11.06 14.79 -16.45
C GLN A 104 -11.92 13.52 -16.33
N VAL A 105 -13.13 13.55 -16.91
CA VAL A 105 -14.07 12.40 -16.86
C VAL A 105 -13.44 11.12 -17.41
N LYS A 106 -12.60 11.23 -18.45
CA LYS A 106 -11.85 10.10 -19.02
C LYS A 106 -10.83 9.53 -18.03
N ASP A 107 -10.09 10.39 -17.33
CA ASP A 107 -9.09 9.97 -16.34
C ASP A 107 -9.74 9.30 -15.13
N ILE A 108 -10.89 9.81 -14.68
CA ILE A 108 -11.66 9.24 -13.57
C ILE A 108 -12.02 7.79 -13.86
N LEU A 109 -12.47 7.51 -15.10
CA LEU A 109 -12.85 6.16 -15.50
C LEU A 109 -11.64 5.20 -15.49
N VAL A 110 -10.49 5.66 -15.99
CA VAL A 110 -9.24 4.88 -15.97
C VAL A 110 -8.78 4.60 -14.55
N TYR A 111 -8.82 5.58 -13.65
CA TYR A 111 -8.44 5.40 -12.25
C TYR A 111 -9.40 4.47 -11.50
N PHE A 112 -10.70 4.58 -11.76
CA PHE A 112 -11.70 3.74 -11.13
C PHE A 112 -11.54 2.27 -11.56
N ILE A 113 -11.51 2.01 -12.87
CA ILE A 113 -11.33 0.66 -13.41
C ILE A 113 -9.97 0.09 -12.98
N GLY A 114 -8.91 0.90 -13.08
CA GLY A 114 -7.58 0.50 -12.63
C GLY A 114 -7.53 0.14 -11.15
N GLY A 115 -8.24 0.90 -10.30
CA GLY A 115 -8.36 0.62 -8.87
C GLY A 115 -9.10 -0.68 -8.57
N VAL A 116 -10.22 -0.94 -9.27
CA VAL A 116 -10.99 -2.19 -9.12
C VAL A 116 -10.16 -3.41 -9.54
N LEU A 117 -9.50 -3.33 -10.70
CA LEU A 117 -8.61 -4.40 -11.17
C LEU A 117 -7.44 -4.61 -10.19
N LEU A 118 -6.81 -3.54 -9.71
CA LEU A 118 -5.72 -3.62 -8.74
C LEU A 118 -6.15 -4.30 -7.44
N MET A 119 -7.35 -3.99 -6.93
CA MET A 119 -7.86 -4.64 -5.72
C MET A 119 -8.15 -6.12 -5.95
N GLN A 120 -8.78 -6.47 -7.08
CA GLN A 120 -9.11 -7.86 -7.39
C GLN A 120 -7.85 -8.70 -7.58
N PHE A 121 -6.92 -8.27 -8.45
CA PHE A 121 -5.67 -8.99 -8.69
C PHE A 121 -4.73 -8.94 -7.48
N GLY A 122 -4.71 -7.83 -6.75
CA GLY A 122 -3.92 -7.68 -5.54
C GLY A 122 -4.32 -8.64 -4.42
N LEU A 123 -5.62 -8.92 -4.25
CA LEU A 123 -6.11 -9.94 -3.32
C LEU A 123 -5.84 -11.36 -3.81
N LEU A 124 -6.07 -11.63 -5.12
CA LEU A 124 -5.87 -12.96 -5.71
C LEU A 124 -4.42 -13.43 -5.59
N PHE A 125 -3.46 -12.55 -5.87
CA PHE A 125 -2.03 -12.88 -5.81
C PHE A 125 -1.38 -12.51 -4.46
N GLY A 126 -2.09 -11.81 -3.57
CA GLY A 126 -1.53 -11.30 -2.32
C GLY A 126 -0.42 -10.25 -2.51
N ALA A 127 -0.45 -9.53 -3.64
CA ALA A 127 0.64 -8.72 -4.18
C ALA A 127 0.81 -7.34 -3.52
N CYS A 128 0.75 -7.25 -2.19
CA CYS A 128 1.20 -6.03 -1.51
C CYS A 128 2.74 -6.09 -1.35
N PRO A 129 3.49 -5.08 -1.82
CA PRO A 129 4.96 -5.11 -1.77
C PRO A 129 5.47 -5.34 -0.35
N TYR A 130 4.76 -4.74 0.62
CA TYR A 130 5.09 -4.85 2.02
C TYR A 130 4.84 -6.26 2.60
N ARG A 131 3.64 -6.79 2.39
CA ARG A 131 3.26 -8.12 2.87
C ARG A 131 4.08 -9.23 2.20
N ALA A 132 4.35 -9.07 0.90
CA ALA A 132 5.18 -9.99 0.15
C ALA A 132 6.63 -9.98 0.64
N ALA A 133 7.21 -8.80 0.91
CA ALA A 133 8.55 -8.69 1.47
C ALA A 133 8.65 -9.33 2.87
N LEU A 134 7.67 -9.11 3.75
CA LEU A 134 7.62 -9.78 5.05
C LEU A 134 7.53 -11.29 4.92
N ARG A 135 6.61 -11.81 4.08
CA ARG A 135 6.44 -13.25 3.84
C ARG A 135 7.71 -13.89 3.29
N LEU A 136 8.40 -13.20 2.38
CA LEU A 136 9.71 -13.63 1.90
C LEU A 136 10.72 -13.76 3.04
N GLY A 137 10.70 -12.83 4.01
CA GLY A 137 11.52 -12.90 5.22
C GLY A 137 11.22 -14.10 6.13
N TYR A 138 10.01 -14.67 6.05
CA TYR A 138 9.64 -15.92 6.73
C TYR A 138 9.94 -17.18 5.91
N GLY A 139 10.49 -17.05 4.70
CA GLY A 139 10.84 -18.19 3.83
C GLY A 139 9.73 -18.67 2.91
N ASP A 140 8.66 -17.88 2.70
CA ASP A 140 7.56 -18.23 1.80
C ASP A 140 7.97 -18.09 0.32
N VAL A 141 8.12 -19.22 -0.37
CA VAL A 141 8.46 -19.28 -1.81
C VAL A 141 7.39 -18.69 -2.71
N VAL A 142 6.12 -18.68 -2.28
CA VAL A 142 5.01 -18.08 -3.04
C VAL A 142 5.15 -16.56 -3.07
N ALA A 143 5.66 -15.97 -1.98
CA ALA A 143 5.91 -14.54 -1.91
C ALA A 143 6.98 -14.08 -2.91
N LEU A 144 7.96 -14.95 -3.23
CA LEU A 144 8.98 -14.65 -4.24
C LEU A 144 8.37 -14.46 -5.64
N PHE A 145 7.48 -15.35 -6.05
CA PHE A 145 6.75 -15.21 -7.32
C PHE A 145 5.89 -13.94 -7.34
N GLY A 146 5.28 -13.59 -6.21
CA GLY A 146 4.54 -12.33 -6.05
C GLY A 146 5.41 -11.09 -6.28
N ILE A 147 6.61 -11.05 -5.69
CA ILE A 147 7.55 -9.94 -5.88
C ILE A 147 8.02 -9.84 -7.33
N ILE A 148 8.39 -10.98 -7.95
CA ILE A 148 8.79 -11.02 -9.36
C ILE A 148 7.66 -10.49 -10.26
N GLY A 149 6.41 -10.89 -9.98
CA GLY A 149 5.24 -10.40 -10.70
C GLY A 149 5.07 -8.89 -10.61
N ILE A 150 5.26 -8.30 -9.42
CA ILE A 150 5.22 -6.84 -9.22
C ILE A 150 6.33 -6.17 -10.03
N VAL A 151 7.56 -6.66 -9.96
CA VAL A 151 8.71 -6.08 -10.67
C VAL A 151 8.50 -6.11 -12.19
N VAL A 152 8.12 -7.26 -12.74
CA VAL A 152 7.88 -7.41 -14.18
C VAL A 152 6.70 -6.55 -14.62
N GLY A 153 5.61 -6.51 -13.85
CA GLY A 153 4.44 -5.69 -14.16
C GLY A 153 4.77 -4.20 -14.19
N VAL A 154 5.49 -3.68 -13.19
CA VAL A 154 5.93 -2.28 -13.16
C VAL A 154 6.89 -1.98 -14.32
N TRP A 155 7.81 -2.89 -14.62
CA TRP A 155 8.77 -2.70 -15.72
C TRP A 155 8.07 -2.64 -17.08
N LEU A 156 7.11 -3.53 -17.34
CA LEU A 156 6.30 -3.51 -18.56
C LEU A 156 5.46 -2.23 -18.66
N ALA A 157 4.81 -1.81 -17.57
CA ALA A 157 4.04 -0.57 -17.53
C ALA A 157 4.92 0.65 -17.84
N LEU A 158 6.11 0.75 -17.23
CA LEU A 158 7.07 1.81 -17.52
C LEU A 158 7.54 1.78 -18.97
N ALA A 159 7.83 0.60 -19.52
CA ALA A 159 8.27 0.44 -20.90
C ALA A 159 7.20 0.88 -21.91
N LEU A 160 5.91 0.66 -21.61
CA LEU A 160 4.80 1.11 -22.45
C LEU A 160 4.62 2.62 -22.37
N ILE A 161 4.60 3.19 -21.15
CA ILE A 161 4.42 4.63 -20.93
C ILE A 161 5.57 5.42 -21.57
N THR A 162 6.81 4.99 -21.36
CA THR A 162 7.99 5.68 -21.92
C THR A 162 8.07 5.57 -23.44
N ARG A 163 7.65 4.44 -24.04
CA ARG A 163 7.52 4.33 -25.50
C ARG A 163 6.43 5.24 -26.06
N SER A 164 5.29 5.34 -25.39
CA SER A 164 4.21 6.25 -25.80
C SER A 164 4.66 7.71 -25.78
N PHE A 165 5.49 8.11 -24.81
CA PHE A 165 6.08 9.45 -24.78
C PHE A 165 7.11 9.68 -25.90
N LYS A 166 7.88 8.65 -26.27
CA LYS A 166 8.92 8.77 -27.31
C LYS A 166 8.34 8.73 -28.74
N GLY A 167 7.17 8.12 -28.94
CA GLY A 167 6.49 8.02 -30.23
C GLY A 167 5.54 9.19 -30.55
N GLY A 168 5.48 10.22 -29.71
CA GLY A 168 4.63 11.41 -29.89
C GLY A 168 5.33 12.62 -30.51
N ASN A 169 6.42 12.41 -31.25
CA ASN A 169 7.12 13.44 -32.03
C ASN A 169 6.77 13.33 -33.51
#